data_AF-L0WCS1-F1
#
_entry.id   AF-L0WCS1-F1
#
_cell.length_a   1.000
_cell.length_b   1.000
_cell.length_c   1.000
_cell.angle_alpha   90.00
_cell.angle_beta   90.00
_cell.angle_gamma   90.00
#
_symmetry.space_group_name_H-M   'P 1'
#
loop_
_entity.id
_entity.type
_entity.pdbx_description
1 polymer ?
#
loop_
_entity_poly.entity_id
_entity_poly.type
_entity_poly.pdbx_seq_one_letter_code
_entity_poly.pdbx_strand_id
1 'polypeptide(L)'
;MSEDDLWRYALGRWQQRAFERCCLKLQDDFNVPVSLLLTGLWLADSGKQPDAAVGRRLAALAEQFEQDYLRPLRGVRRQAATDTRFPEFQRQVQQVELEGERWLLQALEAQCGNLLPAAGEVNPLGWLLVLIPEMAQCQGLQADLSELLSL
;
A
#
# COMPACT_ATOMS: atom_id res chain seq x y z
N MET A 1 -4.73 -10.55 -19.73
CA MET A 1 -4.35 -10.22 -18.35
C MET A 1 -2.82 -10.30 -18.32
N SER A 2 -2.14 -9.16 -18.35
CA SER A 2 -0.67 -9.13 -18.49
C SER A 2 0.01 -9.68 -17.23
N GLU A 3 1.27 -10.07 -17.36
CA GLU A 3 2.14 -10.45 -16.24
C GLU A 3 2.37 -9.31 -15.24
N ASP A 4 2.00 -8.08 -15.60
CA ASP A 4 2.33 -6.83 -14.88
C ASP A 4 1.20 -6.24 -14.03
N ASP A 5 0.19 -7.02 -13.63
CA ASP A 5 -0.86 -6.48 -12.75
C ASP A 5 -0.27 -6.13 -11.36
N LEU A 6 -0.81 -5.07 -10.74
CA LEU A 6 -0.30 -4.55 -9.47
C LEU A 6 -0.43 -5.58 -8.33
N TRP A 7 -1.41 -6.47 -8.40
CA TRP A 7 -1.60 -7.55 -7.44
C TRP A 7 -0.48 -8.61 -7.51
N ARG A 8 -0.06 -9.02 -8.71
CA ARG A 8 1.07 -9.93 -8.91
C ARG A 8 2.38 -9.31 -8.46
N TYR A 9 2.57 -8.02 -8.75
CA TYR A 9 3.70 -7.26 -8.21
C TYR A 9 3.73 -7.29 -6.68
N ALA A 10 2.58 -7.00 -6.04
CA ALA A 10 2.44 -7.05 -4.59
C ALA A 10 2.80 -8.43 -4.02
N LEU A 11 2.29 -9.52 -4.63
CA LEU A 11 2.60 -10.89 -4.23
C LEU A 11 4.10 -11.22 -4.38
N GLY A 12 4.77 -10.69 -5.41
CA GLY A 12 6.22 -10.87 -5.59
C GLY A 12 7.02 -10.20 -4.47
N ARG A 13 6.68 -8.95 -4.16
CA ARG A 13 7.35 -8.20 -3.07
C ARG A 13 7.06 -8.79 -1.69
N TRP A 14 5.85 -9.32 -1.47
CA TRP A 14 5.46 -9.97 -0.21
C TRP A 14 6.24 -11.24 0.12
N GLN A 15 6.95 -11.85 -0.84
CA GLN A 15 7.85 -12.98 -0.56
C GLN A 15 9.10 -12.55 0.22
N GLN A 16 9.43 -11.25 0.22
CA GLN A 16 10.56 -10.69 0.94
C GLN A 16 10.16 -10.34 2.37
N ARG A 17 10.54 -11.19 3.34
CA ARG A 17 10.19 -11.00 4.77
C ARG A 17 10.61 -9.66 5.36
N ALA A 18 11.73 -9.08 4.90
CA ALA A 18 12.17 -7.77 5.38
C ALA A 18 11.18 -6.69 4.94
N PHE A 19 10.78 -6.72 3.67
CA PHE A 19 9.83 -5.79 3.07
C PHE A 19 8.45 -5.89 3.74
N GLU A 20 7.94 -7.11 3.90
CA GLU A 20 6.69 -7.37 4.62
C GLU A 20 6.68 -6.72 6.02
N ARG A 21 7.75 -6.94 6.81
CA ARG A 21 7.86 -6.37 8.16
C ARG A 21 7.87 -4.84 8.15
N CYS A 22 8.60 -4.21 7.24
CA CYS A 22 8.63 -2.76 7.12
C CYS A 22 7.26 -2.20 6.72
N CYS A 23 6.55 -2.83 5.79
CA CYS A 23 5.19 -2.42 5.42
C CYS A 23 4.20 -2.54 6.58
N LEU A 24 4.25 -3.64 7.35
CA LEU A 24 3.38 -3.82 8.52
C LEU A 24 3.69 -2.78 9.61
N LYS A 25 4.97 -2.47 9.84
CA LYS A 25 5.37 -1.40 10.77
C LYS A 25 4.81 -0.05 10.34
N LEU A 26 4.96 0.32 9.05
CA LEU A 26 4.41 1.56 8.49
C LEU A 26 2.88 1.64 8.62
N GLN A 27 2.19 0.52 8.40
CA GLN A 27 0.75 0.42 8.58
C GLN A 27 0.34 0.60 10.04
N ASP A 28 1.03 -0.07 10.96
CA ASP A 28 0.67 -0.08 12.38
C ASP A 28 1.00 1.25 13.08
N ASP A 29 2.16 1.84 12.80
CA ASP A 29 2.65 3.04 13.47
C ASP A 29 2.07 4.33 12.87
N PHE A 30 1.83 4.36 11.56
CA PHE A 30 1.46 5.58 10.83
C PHE A 30 0.13 5.48 10.06
N ASN A 31 -0.58 4.34 10.13
CA ASN A 31 -1.79 4.07 9.33
C ASN A 31 -1.59 4.23 7.82
N VAL A 32 -0.35 4.06 7.34
CA VAL A 32 -0.02 4.16 5.92
C VAL A 32 -0.69 3.00 5.19
N PRO A 33 -1.51 3.27 4.16
CA PRO A 33 -2.12 2.21 3.37
C PRO A 33 -1.03 1.45 2.60
N VAL A 34 -0.87 0.18 2.92
CA VAL A 34 0.13 -0.68 2.28
C VAL A 34 -0.12 -0.81 0.77
N SER A 35 -1.39 -0.85 0.36
CA SER A 35 -1.76 -0.85 -1.05
C SER A 35 -1.23 0.38 -1.80
N LEU A 36 -1.18 1.54 -1.13
CA LEU A 36 -0.68 2.78 -1.71
C LEU A 36 0.86 2.78 -1.84
N LEU A 37 1.57 2.23 -0.84
CA LEU A 37 3.02 2.00 -0.91
C LEU A 37 3.36 1.12 -2.11
N LEU A 38 2.71 -0.04 -2.20
CA LEU A 38 2.88 -0.99 -3.30
C LEU A 38 2.60 -0.34 -4.67
N THR A 39 1.55 0.48 -4.76
CA THR A 39 1.22 1.21 -5.99
C THR A 39 2.36 2.16 -6.38
N GLY A 40 2.90 2.93 -5.43
CA GLY A 40 4.01 3.87 -5.71
C GLY A 40 5.28 3.17 -6.19
N LEU A 41 5.63 2.04 -5.56
CA LEU A 41 6.79 1.24 -5.96
C LEU A 41 6.60 0.61 -7.34
N TRP A 42 5.42 0.04 -7.60
CA TRP A 42 5.09 -0.54 -8.90
C TRP A 42 5.14 0.50 -10.02
N LEU A 43 4.62 1.72 -9.79
CA LEU A 43 4.66 2.80 -10.76
C LEU A 43 6.09 3.28 -11.06
N ALA A 44 6.95 3.32 -10.04
CA ALA A 44 8.36 3.64 -10.20
C ALA A 44 9.10 2.57 -11.01
N ASP A 45 8.93 1.29 -10.65
CA ASP A 45 9.52 0.14 -11.37
C ASP A 45 9.00 0.04 -12.81
N SER A 46 7.74 0.44 -13.04
CA SER A 46 7.11 0.51 -14.37
C SER A 46 7.54 1.74 -15.18
N GLY A 47 8.46 2.55 -14.66
CA GLY A 47 8.97 3.75 -15.33
C GLY A 47 7.90 4.81 -15.59
N LYS A 48 6.91 4.96 -14.71
CA LYS A 48 5.86 5.99 -14.82
C LYS A 48 6.27 7.26 -14.09
N GLN A 49 6.10 8.42 -14.73
CA GLN A 49 6.44 9.70 -14.11
C GLN A 49 5.46 10.03 -12.97
N PRO A 50 5.96 10.47 -11.79
CA PRO A 50 5.11 10.97 -10.72
C PRO A 50 4.23 12.12 -11.20
N ASP A 51 2.93 11.97 -11.03
CA ASP A 51 1.94 12.98 -11.36
C ASP A 51 1.15 13.35 -10.10
N ALA A 52 1.25 14.61 -9.69
CA ALA A 52 0.63 15.10 -8.46
C ALA A 52 -0.91 15.02 -8.48
N ALA A 53 -1.54 15.16 -9.64
CA ALA A 53 -3.00 15.07 -9.76
C ALA A 53 -3.47 13.61 -9.67
N VAL A 54 -2.75 12.68 -10.29
CA VAL A 54 -3.00 11.23 -10.16
C VAL A 54 -2.76 10.79 -8.72
N GLY A 55 -1.63 11.20 -8.13
CA GLY A 55 -1.31 10.90 -6.74
C GLY A 55 -2.38 11.30 -5.75
N ARG A 56 -2.88 12.53 -5.83
CA ARG A 56 -3.98 12.99 -4.98
C ARG A 56 -5.25 12.14 -5.14
N ARG A 57 -5.58 11.70 -6.37
CA ARG A 57 -6.73 10.82 -6.60
C ARG A 57 -6.52 9.43 -6.00
N LEU A 58 -5.33 8.85 -6.18
CA LEU A 58 -4.97 7.56 -5.60
C LEU A 58 -5.00 7.59 -4.08
N ALA A 59 -4.37 8.61 -3.48
CA ALA A 59 -4.35 8.80 -2.03
C ALA A 59 -5.75 8.99 -1.45
N ALA A 60 -6.60 9.81 -2.09
CA ALA A 60 -7.98 10.01 -1.64
C ALA A 60 -8.81 8.72 -1.74
N LEU A 61 -8.68 7.95 -2.82
CA LEU A 61 -9.36 6.67 -2.99
C LEU A 61 -8.93 5.67 -1.92
N ALA A 62 -7.63 5.54 -1.69
CA ALA A 62 -7.08 4.64 -0.68
C ALA A 62 -7.52 5.05 0.73
N GLU A 63 -7.40 6.32 1.08
CA GLU A 63 -7.77 6.82 2.41
C GLU A 63 -9.26 6.62 2.70
N GLN A 64 -10.13 6.90 1.73
CA GLN A 64 -11.58 6.68 1.90
C GLN A 64 -11.88 5.20 2.14
N PHE A 65 -11.32 4.30 1.32
CA PHE A 65 -11.55 2.86 1.48
C PHE A 65 -10.96 2.30 2.78
N GLU A 66 -9.79 2.81 3.18
CA GLU A 66 -9.14 2.46 4.43
C GLU A 66 -9.97 2.87 5.65
N GLN A 67 -10.52 4.10 5.65
CA GLN A 67 -11.39 4.58 6.71
C GLN A 67 -12.72 3.80 6.78
N ASP A 68 -13.35 3.56 5.65
CA ASP A 68 -14.69 2.96 5.59
C ASP A 68 -14.68 1.46 5.86
N TYR A 69 -13.61 0.74 5.47
CA TYR A 69 -13.60 -0.72 5.45
C TYR A 69 -12.37 -1.34 6.14
N LEU A 70 -11.15 -1.04 5.68
CA LEU A 70 -9.96 -1.81 6.11
C LEU A 70 -9.55 -1.53 7.56
N ARG A 71 -9.52 -0.27 8.01
CA ARG A 71 -9.21 0.07 9.41
C ARG A 71 -10.23 -0.51 10.39
N PRO A 72 -11.55 -0.44 10.15
CA PRO A 72 -12.54 -1.17 10.95
C PRO A 72 -12.29 -2.68 11.00
N LEU A 73 -12.03 -3.32 9.85
CA LEU A 73 -11.74 -4.77 9.79
C LEU A 73 -10.48 -5.14 10.58
N ARG A 74 -9.41 -4.36 10.45
CA ARG A 74 -8.18 -4.53 11.25
C ARG A 74 -8.45 -4.39 12.75
N GLY A 75 -9.30 -3.44 13.13
CA GLY A 75 -9.78 -3.28 14.52
C GLY A 75 -10.46 -4.54 15.04
N VAL A 76 -11.42 -5.08 14.27
CA VAL A 76 -12.13 -6.33 14.61
C VAL A 76 -11.15 -7.51 14.69
N ARG A 77 -10.23 -7.64 13.73
CA ARG A 77 -9.23 -8.72 13.71
C ARG A 77 -8.32 -8.66 14.94
N ARG A 78 -7.82 -7.46 15.29
CA ARG A 78 -6.98 -7.25 16.48
C ARG A 78 -7.73 -7.56 17.77
N GLN A 79 -9.00 -7.17 17.86
CA GLN A 79 -9.83 -7.50 19.02
C GLN A 79 -10.06 -9.02 19.14
N ALA A 80 -10.40 -9.69 18.03
CA ALA A 80 -10.58 -11.14 18.00
C ALA A 80 -9.31 -11.90 18.40
N ALA A 81 -8.13 -11.39 18.05
CA ALA A 81 -6.85 -11.99 18.40
C ALA A 81 -6.56 -12.02 19.92
N THR A 82 -7.24 -11.19 20.72
CA THR A 82 -7.09 -11.19 22.18
C THR A 82 -7.92 -12.26 22.88
N ASP A 83 -8.86 -12.89 22.16
CA ASP A 83 -9.75 -13.90 22.70
C ASP A 83 -9.48 -15.27 22.08
N THR A 84 -8.94 -16.17 22.90
CA THR A 84 -8.61 -17.56 22.52
C THR A 84 -9.80 -18.38 21.99
N ARG A 85 -11.04 -17.92 22.18
CA ARG A 85 -12.25 -18.58 21.67
C ARG A 85 -12.55 -18.26 20.20
N PHE A 86 -11.89 -17.28 19.59
CA PHE A 86 -12.20 -16.80 18.24
C PHE A 86 -11.13 -17.05 17.15
N PRO A 87 -10.37 -18.16 17.16
CA PRO A 87 -9.31 -18.35 16.17
C PRO A 87 -9.84 -18.47 14.73
N GLU A 88 -11.01 -19.09 14.54
CA GLU A 88 -11.64 -19.21 13.23
C GLU A 88 -12.22 -17.87 12.75
N PHE A 89 -12.89 -17.14 13.65
CA PHE A 89 -13.44 -15.83 13.35
C PHE A 89 -12.33 -14.84 12.96
N GLN A 90 -11.22 -14.81 13.71
CA GLN A 90 -10.06 -13.99 13.37
C GLN A 90 -9.54 -14.31 11.96
N ARG A 91 -9.43 -15.60 11.61
CA ARG A 91 -8.99 -16.05 10.28
C ARG A 91 -9.94 -15.58 9.19
N GLN A 92 -11.26 -15.69 9.40
CA GLN A 92 -12.26 -15.24 8.43
C GLN A 92 -12.20 -13.72 8.22
N VAL A 93 -12.06 -12.93 9.29
CA VAL A 93 -11.88 -11.47 9.17
C VAL A 93 -10.60 -11.13 8.40
N GLN A 94 -9.50 -11.85 8.64
CA GLN A 94 -8.26 -11.68 7.89
C GLN A 94 -8.44 -11.97 6.39
N GLN A 95 -9.23 -12.99 6.03
CA GLN A 95 -9.53 -13.27 4.62
C GLN A 95 -10.31 -12.13 3.96
N VAL A 96 -11.31 -11.58 4.65
CA VAL A 96 -12.08 -10.43 4.17
C VAL A 96 -11.20 -9.18 4.03
N GLU A 97 -10.28 -8.96 4.97
CA GLU A 97 -9.28 -7.88 4.87
C GLU A 97 -8.41 -8.02 3.61
N LEU A 98 -7.87 -9.22 3.35
CA LEU A 98 -7.05 -9.48 2.16
C LEU A 98 -7.83 -9.31 0.85
N GLU A 99 -9.12 -9.70 0.82
CA GLU A 99 -9.99 -9.46 -0.32
C GLU A 99 -10.23 -7.97 -0.56
N GLY A 100 -10.42 -7.19 0.52
CA GLY A 100 -10.53 -5.74 0.46
C GLY A 100 -9.25 -5.07 -0.04
N GLU A 101 -8.08 -5.49 0.45
CA GLU A 101 -6.79 -4.98 0.00
C GLU A 101 -6.54 -5.30 -1.48
N ARG A 102 -6.92 -6.51 -1.93
CA ARG A 102 -6.86 -6.89 -3.34
C ARG A 102 -7.76 -6.01 -4.21
N TRP A 103 -9.00 -5.77 -3.78
CA TRP A 103 -9.90 -4.87 -4.49
C TRP A 103 -9.31 -3.46 -4.58
N LEU A 104 -8.76 -2.94 -3.48
CA LEU A 104 -8.14 -1.62 -3.45
C LEU A 104 -6.97 -1.52 -4.43
N LEU A 105 -6.09 -2.52 -4.49
CA LEU A 105 -4.99 -2.56 -5.46
C LEU A 105 -5.52 -2.53 -6.90
N GLN A 106 -6.54 -3.32 -7.23
CA GLN A 106 -7.15 -3.31 -8.57
C GLN A 106 -7.79 -1.95 -8.91
N ALA A 107 -8.43 -1.31 -7.93
CA ALA A 107 -9.03 0.01 -8.09
C ALA A 107 -7.96 1.10 -8.31
N LEU A 108 -6.84 1.02 -7.60
CA LEU A 108 -5.70 1.93 -7.77
C LEU A 108 -5.03 1.75 -9.14
N GLU A 109 -4.81 0.50 -9.56
CA GLU A 109 -4.26 0.17 -10.88
C GLU A 109 -5.11 0.77 -12.02
N ALA A 110 -6.43 0.67 -11.93
CA ALA A 110 -7.36 1.21 -12.92
C ALA A 110 -7.24 2.74 -13.10
N GLN A 111 -6.78 3.47 -12.09
CA GLN A 111 -6.57 4.92 -12.15
C GLN A 111 -5.24 5.33 -12.80
N CYS A 112 -4.35 4.37 -13.07
CA CYS A 112 -2.98 4.61 -13.54
C CYS A 112 -2.82 4.57 -15.07
N GLY A 113 -3.87 4.22 -15.83
CA GLY A 113 -3.76 3.93 -17.27
C GLY A 113 -3.25 5.08 -18.16
N ASN A 114 -3.43 6.34 -17.74
CA ASN A 114 -3.05 7.52 -18.53
C ASN A 114 -1.69 8.13 -18.12
N LEU A 115 -0.91 7.44 -17.28
CA LEU A 115 0.40 7.93 -16.84
C LEU A 115 1.44 7.88 -17.96
N LEU A 116 2.14 8.99 -18.13
CA LEU A 116 3.21 9.14 -19.10
C LEU A 116 4.41 8.25 -18.73
N PRO A 117 5.07 7.64 -19.73
CA PRO A 117 6.34 6.97 -19.50
C PRO A 117 7.42 8.00 -19.14
N ALA A 118 8.35 7.59 -18.30
CA ALA A 118 9.53 8.34 -17.95
C ALA A 118 10.57 8.30 -19.07
N ALA A 119 11.31 9.40 -19.21
CA ALA A 119 12.46 9.47 -20.10
C ALA A 119 13.71 8.75 -19.56
N GLY A 120 13.66 8.24 -18.33
CA GLY A 120 14.76 7.55 -17.65
C GLY A 120 14.30 6.86 -16.36
N GLU A 121 15.23 6.44 -15.51
CA GLU A 121 14.91 5.81 -14.23
C GLU A 121 14.05 6.72 -13.34
N VAL A 122 13.01 6.16 -12.75
CA VAL A 122 12.11 6.87 -11.83
C VAL A 122 12.52 6.57 -10.41
N ASN A 123 12.83 7.61 -9.65
CA ASN A 123 13.08 7.47 -8.22
C ASN A 123 11.74 7.18 -7.50
N PRO A 124 11.61 6.05 -6.78
CA PRO A 124 10.39 5.72 -6.03
C PRO A 124 9.95 6.79 -5.03
N LEU A 125 10.88 7.57 -4.46
CA LEU A 125 10.58 8.69 -3.58
C LEU A 125 9.65 9.73 -4.23
N GLY A 126 9.75 9.93 -5.54
CA GLY A 126 8.88 10.86 -6.26
C GLY A 126 7.42 10.46 -6.19
N TRP A 127 7.13 9.16 -6.32
CA TRP A 127 5.79 8.62 -6.13
C TRP A 127 5.36 8.64 -4.66
N LEU A 128 6.23 8.23 -3.73
CA LEU A 128 5.89 8.22 -2.31
C LEU A 128 5.55 9.62 -1.76
N LEU A 129 6.27 10.67 -2.17
CA LEU A 129 5.98 12.05 -1.78
C LEU A 129 4.60 12.53 -2.27
N VAL A 130 4.19 12.05 -3.43
CA VAL A 130 2.94 12.43 -4.09
C VAL A 130 1.75 11.63 -3.55
N LEU A 131 1.99 10.41 -3.08
CA LEU A 131 0.98 9.51 -2.53
C LEU A 131 0.81 9.67 -1.00
N ILE A 132 1.90 9.95 -0.29
CA ILE A 132 1.96 10.06 1.18
C ILE A 132 2.64 11.39 1.53
N PRO A 133 1.94 12.53 1.36
CA PRO A 133 2.51 13.85 1.63
C PRO A 133 2.94 14.04 3.09
N GLU A 134 2.38 13.26 4.02
CA GLU A 134 2.75 13.24 5.44
C GLU A 134 4.20 12.77 5.65
N MET A 135 4.78 12.03 4.70
CA MET A 135 6.19 11.64 4.69
C MET A 135 7.11 12.85 4.83
N ALA A 136 6.76 13.98 4.21
CA ALA A 136 7.59 15.19 4.25
C ALA A 136 7.56 15.89 5.63
N GLN A 137 6.63 15.52 6.51
CA GLN A 137 6.35 16.22 7.77
C GLN A 137 6.71 15.39 9.01
N CYS A 138 6.90 14.06 8.85
CA CYS A 138 7.18 13.15 9.95
C CYS A 138 8.53 12.44 9.77
N GLN A 139 9.50 12.75 10.65
CA GLN A 139 10.84 12.14 10.59
C GLN A 139 10.83 10.62 10.80
N GLY A 140 9.95 10.10 11.67
CA GLY A 140 9.80 8.66 11.88
C GLY A 140 9.30 7.94 10.64
N LEU A 141 8.24 8.47 10.02
CA LEU A 141 7.70 7.95 8.76
C LEU A 141 8.73 8.02 7.63
N GLN A 142 9.49 9.12 7.54
CA GLN A 142 10.56 9.26 6.55
C GLN A 142 11.66 8.21 6.71
N ALA A 143 12.07 7.93 7.95
CA ALA A 143 13.10 6.92 8.24
C ALA A 143 12.63 5.52 7.83
N ASP A 144 11.42 5.12 8.24
CA ASP A 144 10.86 3.80 7.94
C ASP A 144 10.62 3.60 6.43
N LEU A 145 10.20 4.65 5.71
CA LEU A 145 10.07 4.61 4.25
C LEU A 145 11.44 4.53 3.55
N SER A 146 12.47 5.18 4.10
CA SER A 146 13.82 5.09 3.54
C SER A 146 14.41 3.70 3.72
N GLU A 147 14.15 3.05 4.86
CA GLU A 147 14.50 1.64 5.08
C GLU A 147 13.79 0.73 4.07
N LEU A 148 12.47 0.91 3.89
CA LEU A 148 11.68 0.14 2.91
C LEU A 148 12.26 0.22 1.49
N LEU A 149 12.70 1.41 1.06
CA LEU A 149 13.27 1.63 -0.27
C LEU A 149 14.66 1.03 -0.49
N SER A 150 15.33 0.60 0.57
CA SER A 150 16.64 -0.05 0.51
C SER A 150 16.58 -1.58 0.33
N LEU A 151 15.36 -2.14 0.32
CA LEU A 151 15.06 -3.57 0.20
C LEU A 151 14.69 -3.97 -1.23
#